data_AF-E9GWA0-F1
#
_entry.id   AF-E9GWA0-F1
#
_cell.length_a   1.000
_cell.length_b   1.000
_cell.length_c   1.000
_cell.angle_alpha   90.00
_cell.angle_beta   90.00
_cell.angle_gamma   90.00
#
_symmetry.space_group_name_H-M   'P 1'
#
loop_
_entity.id
_entity.type
_entity.pdbx_description
1 polymer ?
#
loop_
_entity_poly.entity_id
_entity_poly.type
_entity_poly.pdbx_seq_one_letter_code
_entity_poly.pdbx_strand_id
1 'polypeptide(L)' 'MWYEAMTSLLLTTVFVGLPYGIIPLVHKLANNGNAFSRLQNSTHQRFLYRRDTRLTGNPYVLKGLESIPD' A
#
# COMPACT_ATOMS: atom_id res chain seq x y z
N MET A 1 -30.75 14.29 -24.08
CA MET A 1 -31.67 14.24 -22.91
C MET A 1 -30.87 14.03 -21.62
N TRP A 2 -31.44 14.27 -20.43
CA TRP A 2 -30.68 14.20 -19.15
C TRP A 2 -30.02 12.84 -18.88
N TYR A 3 -30.59 11.75 -19.40
CA TYR A 3 -30.05 10.40 -19.25
C TYR A 3 -28.78 10.14 -20.07
N GLU A 4 -28.51 10.90 -21.14
CA GLU A 4 -27.29 10.73 -21.96
C GLU A 4 -26.01 11.06 -21.15
N ALA A 5 -26.13 11.93 -20.15
CA ALA A 5 -25.06 12.23 -19.21
C ALA A 5 -24.78 11.09 -18.22
N MET A 6 -25.67 10.10 -18.07
CA MET A 6 -25.45 8.98 -17.14
C MET A 6 -24.28 8.10 -17.56
N THR A 7 -24.06 7.91 -18.86
CA THR A 7 -22.96 7.08 -19.37
C THR A 7 -21.60 7.69 -19.01
N SER A 8 -21.44 9.00 -19.19
CA SER A 8 -20.19 9.69 -18.84
C SER A 8 -19.99 9.72 -17.33
N LEU A 9 -21.06 9.92 -16.55
CA LEU A 9 -21.01 9.85 -15.09
C LEU A 9 -20.59 8.46 -14.62
N LEU A 10 -21.20 7.40 -15.15
CA LEU A 10 -20.87 6.01 -14.79
C LEU A 10 -19.41 5.70 -15.09
N LEU A 11 -18.93 6.03 -16.29
CA LEU A 11 -17.54 5.81 -16.66
C LEU A 11 -16.61 6.57 -15.69
N THR A 12 -16.90 7.84 -15.43
CA THR A 12 -16.08 8.64 -14.51
C THR A 12 -16.05 8.05 -13.11
N THR A 13 -17.20 7.67 -12.55
CA THR A 13 -17.28 7.05 -11.22
C THR A 13 -16.53 5.72 -11.17
N VAL A 14 -16.66 4.88 -12.20
CA VAL A 14 -15.93 3.61 -12.27
C VAL A 14 -14.43 3.85 -12.33
N PHE A 15 -13.94 4.68 -13.26
CA PHE A 15 -12.50 4.89 -13.41
C PHE A 15 -11.86 5.65 -12.25
N VAL A 16 -12.60 6.54 -11.58
CA VAL A 16 -12.10 7.23 -10.37
C VAL A 16 -12.20 6.34 -9.14
N GLY A 17 -13.28 5.57 -8.98
CA GLY A 17 -13.53 4.75 -7.78
C GLY A 17 -12.74 3.45 -7.76
N LEU A 18 -12.57 2.80 -8.91
CA LEU A 18 -11.93 1.49 -9.04
C LEU A 18 -10.48 1.46 -8.49
N PRO A 19 -9.62 2.45 -8.73
CA PRO A 19 -8.28 2.50 -8.14
C PRO A 19 -8.27 2.42 -6.60
N TYR A 20 -9.23 3.06 -5.93
CA TYR A 20 -9.31 3.03 -4.45
C TYR A 20 -9.59 1.62 -3.92
N GLY A 21 -10.34 0.80 -4.65
CA GLY A 21 -10.60 -0.60 -4.29
C GLY A 21 -9.46 -1.54 -4.67
N ILE A 22 -8.79 -1.29 -5.80
CA ILE A 22 -7.71 -2.17 -6.29
C ILE A 22 -6.40 -1.99 -5.53
N ILE A 23 -6.02 -0.75 -5.19
CA ILE A 23 -4.72 -0.47 -4.56
C ILE A 23 -4.49 -1.28 -3.27
N PRO A 24 -5.45 -1.37 -2.32
CA PRO A 24 -5.28 -2.19 -1.12
C PRO A 24 -5.06 -3.68 -1.42
N LEU A 25 -5.69 -4.22 -2.47
CA LEU A 25 -5.51 -5.62 -2.89
C LEU A 25 -4.10 -5.83 -3.46
N VAL A 26 -3.65 -4.94 -4.33
CA VAL A 26 -2.29 -4.96 -4.89
C VAL A 26 -1.26 -4.83 -3.78
N HIS A 27 -1.47 -3.93 -2.81
CA HIS A 27 -0.59 -3.80 -1.65
C HIS A 27 -0.54 -5.08 -0.83
N LYS A 28 -1.68 -5.74 -0.55
CA LYS A 28 -1.64 -7.04 0.16
C LYS A 28 -0.76 -8.06 -0.56
N LEU A 29 -0.84 -8.12 -1.89
CA LEU A 29 -0.05 -9.05 -2.69
C LEU A 29 1.45 -8.68 -2.67
N ALA A 30 1.79 -7.40 -2.75
CA ALA A 30 3.18 -6.94 -2.82
C ALA A 30 3.87 -6.79 -1.44
N ASN A 31 3.14 -6.39 -0.41
CA ASN A 31 3.66 -6.00 0.92
C ASN A 31 3.48 -7.11 1.96
N ASN A 32 3.72 -8.36 1.58
CA ASN A 32 3.66 -9.52 2.47
C ASN A 32 2.33 -9.62 3.28
N GLY A 33 1.21 -9.43 2.60
CA GLY A 33 -0.13 -9.47 3.20
C GLY A 33 -0.64 -8.15 3.76
N ASN A 34 0.16 -7.08 3.75
CA ASN A 34 -0.25 -5.78 4.28
C ASN A 34 -0.96 -4.91 3.23
N ALA A 35 -2.21 -4.51 3.50
CA ALA A 35 -2.99 -3.67 2.59
C ALA A 35 -2.53 -2.20 2.55
N PHE A 36 -1.84 -1.75 3.59
CA PHE A 36 -1.47 -0.37 3.77
C PHE A 36 0.02 -0.17 3.50
N SER A 37 0.33 0.91 2.78
CA SER A 37 1.71 1.35 2.60
C SER A 37 2.18 2.08 3.86
N ARG A 38 3.48 1.98 4.15
CA ARG A 38 4.08 2.59 5.33
C ARG A 38 4.36 4.08 5.08
N LEU A 39 3.97 4.94 6.02
CA LEU A 39 4.19 6.38 5.91
C LEU A 39 5.67 6.73 5.99
N GLN A 40 6.12 7.62 5.10
CA GLN A 40 7.53 8.06 4.96
C GLN A 40 7.66 9.58 4.83
N ASN A 41 6.89 10.32 5.61
CA ASN A 41 6.84 11.78 5.50
C ASN A 41 8.08 12.44 6.13
N SER A 42 8.63 11.85 7.20
CA SER A 42 9.83 12.38 7.87
C SER A 42 11.11 11.63 7.48
N THR A 43 12.25 12.31 7.60
CA THR A 43 13.58 11.71 7.39
C THR A 43 13.81 10.51 8.31
N HIS A 44 13.32 10.59 9.55
CA HIS A 44 13.42 9.49 10.50
C HIS A 44 12.61 8.26 10.05
N GLN A 45 11.37 8.45 9.56
CA GLN A 45 10.56 7.36 9.03
C GLN A 45 11.22 6.70 7.80
N ARG A 46 11.81 7.49 6.90
CA ARG A 46 12.55 6.99 5.74
C ARG A 46 13.78 6.19 6.15
N PHE A 47 14.50 6.65 7.17
CA PHE A 47 15.64 5.93 7.73
C PHE A 47 15.21 4.57 8.29
N LEU A 48 14.16 4.53 9.12
CA LEU A 48 13.64 3.28 9.68
C LEU A 48 13.15 2.31 8.60
N TYR A 49 12.44 2.80 7.57
CA TYR A 49 12.01 1.96 6.47
C TYR A 49 13.18 1.31 5.73
N ARG A 50 14.25 2.09 5.46
CA ARG A 50 15.47 1.56 4.83
C ARG A 50 16.21 0.60 5.74
N ARG A 51 16.26 0.86 7.06
CA ARG A 51 16.81 -0.08 8.05
C ARG A 51 16.11 -1.43 7.95
N ASP A 52 14.77 -1.41 8.00
CA ASP A 52 13.98 -2.65 7.97
C ASP A 52 14.18 -3.38 6.64
N THR A 53 14.23 -2.66 5.52
CA THR A 53 14.53 -3.25 4.19
C THR A 53 15.91 -3.90 4.15
N ARG A 54 16.93 -3.34 4.80
CA ARG A 54 18.28 -3.92 4.85
C ARG A 54 18.34 -5.18 5.72
N LEU A 55 17.57 -5.23 6.80
CA LEU A 55 17.57 -6.37 7.73
C LEU A 55 16.80 -7.58 7.18
N THR A 56 15.73 -7.37 6.42
CA THR A 56 14.82 -8.44 5.99
C THR A 56 14.65 -8.57 4.48
N GLY A 57 15.21 -7.65 3.69
CA GLY A 57 14.96 -7.54 2.25
C GLY A 57 13.59 -6.94 1.90
N ASN A 58 12.62 -6.97 2.82
CA ASN A 58 11.29 -6.41 2.66
C ASN A 58 10.83 -5.69 3.94
N PRO A 59 10.57 -4.37 3.89
CA PRO A 59 10.23 -3.55 5.06
C PRO A 59 8.89 -3.90 5.74
N TYR A 60 8.10 -4.79 5.15
CA TYR A 60 6.85 -5.32 5.72
C TYR A 60 7.01 -6.68 6.40
N VAL A 61 8.19 -7.30 6.31
CA VAL A 61 8.55 -8.48 7.08
C VAL A 61 9.15 -8.02 8.42
N LEU A 62 8.49 -8.36 9.52
CA LEU A 62 8.94 -8.01 10.87
C LEU A 62 9.93 -9.06 11.38
N LYS A 63 10.97 -8.60 12.07
CA LYS A 63 11.89 -9.44 12.87
C LYS A 63 11.66 -9.08 14.33
N GLY A 64 11.14 -10.02 15.09
CA GLY A 64 10.95 -9.88 16.53
C GLY A 64 12.16 -10.40 17.30
N LEU A 65 11.93 -10.62 18.60
CA LEU A 65 12.95 -11.09 19.54
C LEU A 65 13.48 -12.49 19.19
N GLU A 66 12.70 -13.28 18.46
CA GLU A 66 13.09 -14.61 17.96
C GLU A 66 14.26 -14.59 16.98
N SER A 67 14.63 -13.42 16.47
CA SER A 67 15.76 -13.25 15.55
C SER A 67 17.09 -12.91 16.23
N ILE A 68 17.07 -12.72 17.56
CA ILE A 68 18.25 -12.35 18.35
C ILE A 68 18.85 -13.64 18.94
N PRO A 69 20.17 -13.88 18.80
CA PRO A 69 20.83 -15.00 19.46
C PRO A 69 20.86 -14.81 20.98
N ASP A 70 20.80 -15.92 21.73
CA ASP A 70 20.90 -15.97 23.20
C ASP A 70 22.24 -15.41 23.74
#